data_AF-A0A1S9BTP1-F1
#
_entry.id   AF-A0A1S9BTP1-F1
#
_cell.length_a   1.000
_cell.length_b   1.000
_cell.length_c   1.000
_cell.angle_alpha   90.00
_cell.angle_beta   90.00
_cell.angle_gamma   90.00
#
_symmetry.space_group_name_H-M   'P 1'
#
loop_
_entity.id
_entity.type
_entity.pdbx_description
1 polymer ?
#
loop_
_entity_poly.entity_id
_entity_poly.type
_entity_poly.pdbx_seq_one_letter_code
_entity_poly.pdbx_strand_id
1 'polypeptide(L)'
;MRRRFFKTAAAILSLSVAVSMCSVTAFADEPNEKVNSEQIEGENNTDYDRNEASIATNNAEIGTNNSTITTNNGDITTNNGTVGTNNGDITSNVEHGTVQSNHGTIGTNSAEATKNEQSDSEQIQAINETTEESGGVMYNHGTINVNSGFVQFNGVNEYSDLLAIPETPQEETTAIIKNNTGTVYNNGDFVQDGSDQNAIVINYEGGFVTMNNGIVENYSGGKVGHNNGTVYNYGGIIVEDGGEGTEYFSVTVSAGDGLTTDYSNDGFTKYNDARWLGKSYVPEQESLKVVRESSTVTVTPKSGYEISSFSIPDKYSKYVSATKNSDGSWTLTVTSGMNIELSPIATRMGGVYVDVSVNSDHDDDGGRPTTSDRSAPVMNEIPAALTVNSVDFGGQGLEAPLSEVLTPIDNLSAINNFSAAGAQLLSTENMMACGVVDFKNAFVNSATGSVDVPVTANVVEGQTYTVALSDGTTIQVTCTANGILNIPFAANAQNLTFIIYGLQANPTMMMAGDGIAQFQDALAGLTP
;
A
#
# COMPACT_ATOMS: atom_id res chain seq x y z
N MET A 1 114.39 34.45 2.66
CA MET A 1 114.11 35.85 2.29
C MET A 1 112.88 36.33 3.05
N ARG A 2 113.04 37.44 3.81
CA ARG A 2 112.07 38.46 4.27
C ARG A 2 110.61 38.02 4.55
N ARG A 3 110.21 37.89 5.83
CA ARG A 3 109.62 38.93 6.71
C ARG A 3 108.39 39.65 6.12
N ARG A 4 107.26 39.58 6.83
CA ARG A 4 106.63 40.75 7.49
C ARG A 4 105.64 40.34 8.59
N PHE A 5 105.70 41.13 9.64
CA PHE A 5 105.03 41.05 10.94
C PHE A 5 103.93 42.13 11.00
N PHE A 6 102.99 41.93 11.94
CA PHE A 6 102.40 42.90 12.89
C PHE A 6 101.05 43.62 12.64
N LYS A 7 100.19 43.43 13.68
CA LYS A 7 99.27 44.38 14.38
C LYS A 7 97.97 44.76 13.64
N THR A 8 96.81 45.01 14.25
CA THR A 8 96.19 44.95 15.60
C THR A 8 94.77 45.50 15.36
N ALA A 9 93.75 45.02 16.08
CA ALA A 9 92.64 45.81 16.67
C ALA A 9 91.27 45.08 16.60
N ALA A 10 90.61 45.12 17.75
CA ALA A 10 89.29 44.61 18.03
C ALA A 10 88.18 45.37 17.30
N ALA A 11 87.14 44.64 16.90
CA ALA A 11 85.80 45.18 16.77
C ALA A 11 84.83 44.15 17.36
N ILE A 12 84.44 44.40 18.61
CA ILE A 12 83.30 43.77 19.27
C ILE A 12 82.06 44.35 18.58
N LEU A 13 81.37 43.53 17.79
CA LEU A 13 80.00 43.80 17.36
C LEU A 13 79.15 42.68 17.91
N SER A 14 78.35 43.03 18.91
CA SER A 14 77.34 42.21 19.55
C SER A 14 76.34 41.72 18.52
N LEU A 15 76.45 40.44 18.13
CA LEU A 15 75.40 39.76 17.40
C LEU A 15 74.38 39.27 18.42
N SER A 16 73.37 40.11 18.68
CA SER A 16 72.15 39.69 19.37
C SER A 16 71.44 38.66 18.48
N VAL A 17 71.67 37.38 18.77
CA VAL A 17 70.84 36.28 18.27
C VAL A 17 69.49 36.43 18.95
N ALA A 18 68.52 36.99 18.21
CA ALA A 18 67.13 36.82 18.54
C ALA A 18 66.82 35.32 18.38
N VAL A 19 66.85 34.59 19.49
CA VAL A 19 66.23 33.27 19.55
C VAL A 19 64.73 33.52 19.40
N SER A 20 64.27 33.46 18.15
CA SER A 20 62.85 33.27 17.88
C SER A 20 62.48 31.98 18.58
N MET A 21 61.73 32.10 19.68
CA MET A 21 61.00 30.97 20.24
C MET A 21 59.95 30.60 19.21
N CYS A 22 60.37 29.83 18.20
CA CYS A 22 59.45 29.02 17.43
C CYS A 22 58.86 28.07 18.47
N SER A 23 57.61 28.32 18.84
CA SER A 23 56.79 27.37 19.58
C SER A 23 56.94 26.02 18.88
N VAL A 24 57.58 25.07 19.55
CA VAL A 24 57.48 23.67 19.19
C VAL A 24 56.00 23.36 19.38
N THR A 25 55.22 23.41 18.30
CA THR A 25 53.94 22.72 18.27
C THR A 25 54.28 21.27 18.59
N ALA A 26 53.87 20.82 19.78
CA ALA A 26 53.83 19.41 20.07
C ALA A 26 53.14 18.73 18.89
N PHE A 27 53.82 17.81 18.22
CA PHE A 27 53.14 16.81 17.42
C PHE A 27 52.17 16.14 18.40
N ALA A 28 50.88 16.46 18.26
CA ALA A 28 49.86 15.59 18.82
C ALA A 28 50.10 14.24 18.13
N ASP A 29 50.46 13.22 18.91
CA ASP A 29 50.35 11.83 18.50
C ASP A 29 48.96 11.68 17.87
N GLU A 30 48.90 11.36 16.58
CA GLU A 30 47.68 10.79 16.03
C GLU A 30 47.37 9.55 16.88
N PRO A 31 46.10 9.26 17.20
CA PRO A 31 45.76 8.02 17.89
C PRO A 31 46.38 6.88 17.09
N ASN A 32 47.30 6.15 17.72
CA ASN A 32 48.10 5.12 17.06
C ASN A 32 47.14 4.02 16.61
N GLU A 33 46.73 4.07 15.34
CA GLU A 33 45.80 3.14 14.73
C GLU A 33 46.32 1.72 14.93
N LYS A 34 45.48 0.85 15.49
CA LYS A 34 45.85 -0.52 15.76
C LYS A 34 45.70 -1.31 14.47
N VAL A 35 46.82 -1.50 13.78
CA VAL A 35 46.91 -2.22 12.51
C VAL A 35 47.58 -3.56 12.71
N ASN A 36 47.06 -4.65 12.13
CA ASN A 36 47.84 -5.87 12.01
C ASN A 36 48.74 -5.78 10.76
N SER A 37 50.03 -6.02 10.92
CA SER A 37 51.00 -5.95 9.81
C SER A 37 51.70 -7.28 9.54
N GLU A 38 51.36 -8.30 10.32
CA GLU A 38 51.92 -9.65 10.22
C GLU A 38 50.77 -10.67 10.18
N GLN A 39 51.02 -11.77 9.48
CA GLN A 39 50.07 -12.87 9.37
C GLN A 39 49.78 -13.48 10.75
N ILE A 40 48.51 -13.73 11.04
CA ILE A 40 48.05 -14.42 12.24
C ILE A 40 47.59 -15.83 11.83
N GLU A 41 48.44 -16.84 12.05
CA GLU A 41 48.15 -18.23 11.66
C GLU A 41 47.13 -18.94 12.57
N GLY A 42 46.75 -18.34 13.71
CA GLY A 42 45.80 -18.90 14.67
C GLY A 42 44.60 -17.99 14.93
N GLU A 43 44.14 -17.94 16.18
CA GLU A 43 43.04 -17.07 16.59
C GLU A 43 43.51 -15.64 16.87
N ASN A 44 42.89 -14.67 16.21
CA ASN A 44 42.92 -13.28 16.61
C ASN A 44 41.81 -13.01 17.64
N ASN A 45 42.22 -12.75 18.88
CA ASN A 45 41.35 -12.33 19.98
C ASN A 45 41.62 -10.86 20.37
N THR A 46 42.18 -10.07 19.45
CA THR A 46 42.62 -8.70 19.68
C THR A 46 41.96 -7.78 18.66
N ASP A 47 41.31 -6.71 19.14
CA ASP A 47 40.63 -5.77 18.24
C ASP A 47 41.65 -5.03 17.36
N TYR A 48 41.32 -4.75 16.11
CA TYR A 48 42.15 -3.93 15.22
C TYR A 48 41.29 -2.87 14.53
N ASP A 49 41.81 -1.65 14.39
CA ASP A 49 41.17 -0.62 13.56
C ASP A 49 41.25 -1.02 12.08
N ARG A 50 42.36 -1.66 11.67
CA ARG A 50 42.61 -2.09 10.28
C ARG A 50 43.30 -3.44 10.18
N ASN A 51 42.76 -4.32 9.34
CA ASN A 51 43.35 -5.59 8.97
C ASN A 51 44.04 -5.50 7.59
N GLU A 52 45.38 -5.56 7.56
CA GLU A 52 46.21 -5.50 6.36
C GLU A 52 46.96 -6.80 6.06
N ALA A 53 47.03 -7.71 7.04
CA ALA A 53 47.66 -9.02 6.89
C ALA A 53 46.65 -10.15 7.11
N SER A 54 46.95 -11.34 6.58
CA SER A 54 46.02 -12.46 6.65
C SER A 54 45.79 -12.95 8.08
N ILE A 55 44.54 -13.28 8.40
CA ILE A 55 44.13 -13.88 9.69
C ILE A 55 43.45 -15.23 9.42
N ALA A 56 43.89 -16.29 10.10
CA ALA A 56 43.24 -17.60 10.00
C ALA A 56 41.84 -17.58 10.65
N THR A 57 41.74 -17.20 11.92
CA THR A 57 40.45 -17.09 12.63
C THR A 57 40.36 -15.76 13.36
N ASN A 58 39.34 -14.95 13.08
CA ASN A 58 39.07 -13.72 13.80
C ASN A 58 37.92 -13.90 14.79
N ASN A 59 38.15 -13.67 16.08
CA ASN A 59 37.12 -13.66 17.13
C ASN A 59 36.91 -12.27 17.75
N ALA A 60 37.63 -11.26 17.26
CA ALA A 60 37.66 -9.91 17.80
C ALA A 60 37.02 -8.89 16.84
N GLU A 61 36.92 -7.63 17.26
CA GLU A 61 36.41 -6.56 16.41
C GLU A 61 37.48 -6.09 15.41
N ILE A 62 37.09 -5.92 14.14
CA ILE A 62 37.92 -5.30 13.10
C ILE A 62 37.16 -4.11 12.51
N GLY A 63 37.77 -2.92 12.54
CA GLY A 63 37.21 -1.73 11.90
C GLY A 63 37.12 -1.91 10.39
N THR A 64 38.27 -2.02 9.72
CA THR A 64 38.34 -2.23 8.25
C THR A 64 39.17 -3.45 7.90
N ASN A 65 38.59 -4.39 7.17
CA ASN A 65 39.32 -5.51 6.57
C ASN A 65 39.74 -5.20 5.13
N ASN A 66 41.04 -5.09 4.87
CA ASN A 66 41.62 -4.92 3.53
C ASN A 66 42.41 -6.16 3.07
N SER A 67 42.38 -7.25 3.84
CA SER A 67 43.15 -8.46 3.57
C SER A 67 42.26 -9.71 3.68
N THR A 68 42.89 -10.88 3.80
CA THR A 68 42.17 -12.15 3.89
C THR A 68 41.91 -12.56 5.34
N ILE A 69 40.67 -12.94 5.63
CA ILE A 69 40.28 -13.63 6.86
C ILE A 69 39.68 -14.99 6.46
N THR A 70 40.25 -16.11 6.91
CA THR A 70 39.71 -17.42 6.54
C THR A 70 38.38 -17.70 7.25
N THR A 71 38.31 -17.46 8.56
CA THR A 71 37.07 -17.60 9.34
C THR A 71 36.87 -16.37 10.23
N ASN A 72 35.71 -15.73 10.12
CA ASN A 72 35.33 -14.60 10.96
C ASN A 72 34.19 -14.98 11.91
N ASN A 73 34.46 -15.00 13.21
CA ASN A 73 33.48 -15.17 14.28
C ASN A 73 33.21 -13.86 15.04
N GLY A 74 34.07 -12.84 14.87
CA GLY A 74 33.91 -11.51 15.45
C GLY A 74 33.21 -10.54 14.51
N ASP A 75 33.23 -9.25 14.87
CA ASP A 75 32.55 -8.20 14.11
C ASP A 75 33.53 -7.51 13.15
N ILE A 76 33.07 -7.21 11.94
CA ILE A 76 33.78 -6.39 10.95
C ILE A 76 32.92 -5.18 10.59
N THR A 77 33.42 -3.96 10.77
CA THR A 77 32.64 -2.77 10.36
C THR A 77 32.62 -2.63 8.83
N THR A 78 33.78 -2.67 8.19
CA THR A 78 33.91 -2.56 6.72
C THR A 78 34.77 -3.68 6.16
N ASN A 79 34.24 -4.45 5.21
CA ASN A 79 34.98 -5.43 4.46
C ASN A 79 35.25 -4.95 3.03
N ASN A 80 36.52 -4.72 2.71
CA ASN A 80 37.05 -4.46 1.37
C ASN A 80 37.90 -5.64 0.85
N GLY A 81 38.31 -6.53 1.75
CA GLY A 81 39.11 -7.72 1.45
C GLY A 81 38.26 -8.99 1.33
N THR A 82 38.88 -10.14 1.59
CA THR A 82 38.24 -11.45 1.46
C THR A 82 37.94 -12.06 2.81
N VAL A 83 36.72 -12.55 2.99
CA VAL A 83 36.32 -13.41 4.12
C VAL A 83 35.90 -14.77 3.56
N GLY A 84 36.55 -15.85 4.01
CA GLY A 84 36.18 -17.21 3.63
C GLY A 84 34.82 -17.59 4.21
N THR A 85 34.77 -17.81 5.52
CA THR A 85 33.53 -18.11 6.25
C THR A 85 33.22 -16.97 7.22
N ASN A 86 32.04 -16.37 7.13
CA ASN A 86 31.55 -15.38 8.07
C ASN A 86 30.47 -15.97 8.99
N ASN A 87 30.78 -16.13 10.27
CA ASN A 87 29.85 -16.52 11.33
C ASN A 87 29.43 -15.33 12.22
N GLY A 88 30.19 -14.24 12.19
CA GLY A 88 29.90 -13.00 12.93
C GLY A 88 29.15 -11.96 12.10
N ASP A 89 29.20 -10.70 12.52
CA ASP A 89 28.51 -9.61 11.82
C ASP A 89 29.48 -8.80 10.96
N ILE A 90 29.09 -8.53 9.72
CA ILE A 90 29.75 -7.57 8.83
C ILE A 90 28.80 -6.39 8.62
N THR A 91 29.16 -5.18 9.04
CA THR A 91 28.27 -4.03 8.87
C THR A 91 28.15 -3.64 7.39
N SER A 92 29.27 -3.54 6.67
CA SER A 92 29.30 -3.20 5.24
C SER A 92 30.31 -4.03 4.46
N ASN A 93 29.87 -4.74 3.42
CA ASN A 93 30.71 -5.38 2.41
C ASN A 93 30.67 -4.53 1.12
N VAL A 94 31.79 -3.92 0.74
CA VAL A 94 31.84 -2.87 -0.28
C VAL A 94 33.03 -3.05 -1.22
N GLU A 95 33.05 -2.30 -2.33
CA GLU A 95 34.13 -2.33 -3.32
C GLU A 95 34.41 -3.76 -3.84
N HIS A 96 35.63 -4.26 -3.64
CA HIS A 96 36.06 -5.61 -3.99
C HIS A 96 35.87 -6.62 -2.83
N GLY A 97 35.17 -6.23 -1.77
CA GLY A 97 34.88 -7.07 -0.63
C GLY A 97 34.18 -8.36 -1.04
N THR A 98 34.80 -9.50 -0.75
CA THR A 98 34.25 -10.82 -1.05
C THR A 98 33.95 -11.56 0.24
N VAL A 99 32.76 -12.15 0.33
CA VAL A 99 32.41 -13.13 1.35
C VAL A 99 32.07 -14.43 0.65
N GLN A 100 32.89 -15.47 0.84
CA GLN A 100 32.67 -16.74 0.16
C GLN A 100 31.45 -17.46 0.76
N SER A 101 31.37 -17.59 2.08
CA SER A 101 30.26 -18.25 2.76
C SER A 101 29.80 -17.45 3.98
N ASN A 102 28.57 -16.94 3.94
CA ASN A 102 27.98 -16.15 5.03
C ASN A 102 26.97 -16.97 5.83
N HIS A 103 27.26 -17.24 7.10
CA HIS A 103 26.33 -17.84 8.07
C HIS A 103 25.84 -16.81 9.10
N GLY A 104 26.54 -15.68 9.24
CA GLY A 104 26.16 -14.57 10.14
C GLY A 104 25.29 -13.51 9.47
N THR A 105 25.44 -12.25 9.91
CA THR A 105 24.71 -11.11 9.36
C THR A 105 25.61 -10.23 8.52
N ILE A 106 25.13 -9.81 7.35
CA ILE A 106 25.68 -8.69 6.60
C ILE A 106 24.67 -7.54 6.63
N GLY A 107 25.07 -6.38 7.16
CA GLY A 107 24.26 -5.18 7.19
C GLY A 107 23.96 -4.70 5.77
N THR A 108 25.00 -4.35 5.03
CA THR A 108 24.90 -3.92 3.63
C THR A 108 25.90 -4.66 2.77
N ASN A 109 25.44 -5.28 1.68
CA ASN A 109 26.29 -5.75 0.59
C ASN A 109 26.12 -4.83 -0.62
N SER A 110 27.16 -4.06 -0.92
CA SER A 110 27.24 -3.18 -2.09
C SER A 110 28.42 -3.51 -2.99
N ALA A 111 29.16 -4.58 -2.70
CA ALA A 111 30.25 -5.05 -3.53
C ALA A 111 29.72 -5.59 -4.86
N GLU A 112 30.34 -5.14 -5.96
CA GLU A 112 29.90 -5.44 -7.32
C GLU A 112 30.70 -6.61 -7.90
N ALA A 113 30.01 -7.56 -8.54
CA ALA A 113 30.70 -8.49 -9.42
C ALA A 113 31.14 -7.74 -10.68
N THR A 114 32.44 -7.75 -10.97
CA THR A 114 32.93 -7.31 -12.28
C THR A 114 32.26 -8.18 -13.34
N LYS A 115 31.47 -7.53 -14.22
CA LYS A 115 30.82 -8.22 -15.34
C LYS A 115 31.90 -8.90 -16.17
N ASN A 116 31.92 -10.22 -16.19
CA ASN A 116 32.68 -10.91 -17.21
C ASN A 116 32.03 -10.56 -18.56
N GLU A 117 32.70 -9.78 -19.42
CA GLU A 117 32.20 -9.32 -20.72
C GLU A 117 31.96 -10.48 -21.73
N GLN A 118 32.00 -11.74 -21.28
CA GLN A 118 31.72 -12.93 -22.06
C GLN A 118 30.60 -13.77 -21.43
N SER A 119 29.34 -13.39 -21.60
CA SER A 119 28.26 -14.41 -21.65
C SER A 119 27.01 -13.86 -22.33
N ASP A 120 27.09 -13.70 -23.64
CA ASP A 120 25.93 -13.93 -24.48
C ASP A 120 25.64 -15.44 -24.41
N SER A 121 24.58 -15.83 -23.70
CA SER A 121 23.86 -17.10 -23.80
C SER A 121 24.67 -18.43 -23.71
N GLU A 122 24.27 -19.29 -22.77
CA GLU A 122 24.46 -20.76 -22.73
C GLU A 122 25.54 -21.42 -21.85
N GLN A 123 26.41 -20.73 -21.12
CA GLN A 123 27.31 -21.43 -20.17
C GLN A 123 27.51 -20.69 -18.86
N ILE A 124 26.52 -20.76 -17.97
CA ILE A 124 26.67 -20.36 -16.56
C ILE A 124 27.11 -21.59 -15.76
N GLN A 125 28.30 -22.08 -16.10
CA GLN A 125 29.00 -23.12 -15.35
C GLN A 125 30.49 -22.74 -15.23
N ALA A 126 30.75 -21.47 -14.90
CA ALA A 126 32.08 -20.97 -14.58
C ALA A 126 31.99 -19.66 -13.78
N ILE A 127 31.42 -19.74 -12.57
CA ILE A 127 31.77 -18.80 -11.48
C ILE A 127 32.37 -19.66 -10.34
N ASN A 128 33.24 -20.60 -10.71
CA ASN A 128 34.16 -21.27 -9.77
C ASN A 128 35.58 -20.72 -9.89
N GLU A 129 35.79 -19.76 -10.79
CA GLU A 129 37.03 -18.98 -10.89
C GLU A 129 36.63 -17.55 -10.53
N THR A 130 36.64 -17.25 -9.23
CA THR A 130 36.70 -15.87 -8.73
C THR A 130 37.91 -15.21 -9.37
N THR A 131 37.70 -14.44 -10.43
CA THR A 131 38.69 -13.43 -10.80
C THR A 131 38.81 -12.50 -9.59
N GLU A 132 40.03 -12.27 -9.08
CA GLU A 132 40.36 -11.51 -7.86
C GLU A 132 39.80 -10.06 -7.83
N GLU A 133 39.05 -9.64 -8.85
CA GLU A 133 38.47 -8.31 -9.02
C GLU A 133 36.93 -8.27 -8.86
N SER A 134 36.26 -9.40 -8.58
CA SER A 134 34.80 -9.44 -8.35
C SER A 134 34.45 -9.44 -6.86
N GLY A 135 33.74 -8.40 -6.41
CA GLY A 135 33.19 -8.31 -5.06
C GLY A 135 31.81 -8.94 -4.95
N GLY A 136 31.36 -9.23 -3.73
CA GLY A 136 30.01 -9.75 -3.44
C GLY A 136 30.00 -10.92 -2.46
N VAL A 137 28.84 -11.58 -2.37
CA VAL A 137 28.64 -12.77 -1.53
C VAL A 137 28.44 -13.99 -2.44
N MET A 138 29.26 -15.04 -2.29
CA MET A 138 29.09 -16.24 -3.10
C MET A 138 27.96 -17.12 -2.56
N TYR A 139 28.06 -17.55 -1.30
CA TYR A 139 27.04 -18.36 -0.65
C TYR A 139 26.50 -17.61 0.57
N ASN A 140 25.20 -17.35 0.58
CA ASN A 140 24.50 -16.83 1.75
C ASN A 140 23.67 -17.95 2.39
N HIS A 141 24.02 -18.30 3.62
CA HIS A 141 23.28 -19.18 4.54
C HIS A 141 22.68 -18.42 5.73
N GLY A 142 23.08 -17.16 5.92
CA GLY A 142 22.64 -16.27 6.98
C GLY A 142 21.75 -15.13 6.48
N THR A 143 21.88 -13.96 7.08
CA THR A 143 21.05 -12.79 6.75
C THR A 143 21.84 -11.69 6.04
N ILE A 144 21.30 -11.15 4.97
CA ILE A 144 21.74 -9.88 4.36
C ILE A 144 20.60 -8.87 4.51
N ASN A 145 20.81 -7.78 5.27
CA ASN A 145 19.75 -6.80 5.50
C ASN A 145 19.51 -5.93 4.25
N VAL A 146 20.57 -5.51 3.56
CA VAL A 146 20.49 -4.75 2.31
C VAL A 146 21.46 -5.33 1.29
N ASN A 147 20.96 -5.70 0.12
CA ASN A 147 21.78 -6.08 -1.03
C ASN A 147 21.56 -5.09 -2.17
N SER A 148 22.57 -4.26 -2.45
CA SER A 148 22.66 -3.45 -3.67
C SER A 148 23.75 -3.95 -4.63
N GLY A 149 24.57 -4.90 -4.19
CA GLY A 149 25.64 -5.52 -4.95
C GLY A 149 25.24 -6.85 -5.57
N PHE A 150 26.16 -7.81 -5.54
CA PHE A 150 25.98 -9.16 -6.09
C PHE A 150 25.93 -10.24 -5.01
N VAL A 151 24.97 -11.15 -5.14
CA VAL A 151 24.90 -12.42 -4.42
C VAL A 151 24.76 -13.55 -5.43
N GLN A 152 25.64 -14.53 -5.39
CA GLN A 152 25.62 -15.64 -6.34
C GLN A 152 24.56 -16.69 -5.96
N PHE A 153 24.58 -17.13 -4.72
CA PHE A 153 23.70 -18.16 -4.20
C PHE A 153 23.11 -17.74 -2.85
N ASN A 154 21.79 -17.81 -2.72
CA ASN A 154 21.08 -17.60 -1.45
C ASN A 154 20.36 -18.89 -1.05
N GLY A 155 20.72 -19.49 0.09
CA GLY A 155 20.09 -20.69 0.64
C GLY A 155 20.40 -22.00 -0.09
N VAL A 156 21.35 -21.99 -1.03
CA VAL A 156 21.81 -23.19 -1.77
C VAL A 156 22.90 -23.87 -0.97
N ASN A 157 22.83 -25.19 -0.81
CA ASN A 157 23.90 -25.96 -0.18
C ASN A 157 25.18 -25.92 -1.03
N GLU A 158 26.35 -25.77 -0.38
CA GLU A 158 27.63 -25.78 -1.10
C GLU A 158 27.77 -27.13 -1.85
N TYR A 159 28.23 -27.10 -3.11
CA TYR A 159 28.32 -28.29 -3.97
C TYR A 159 29.18 -29.42 -3.37
N SER A 160 30.05 -29.10 -2.40
CA SER A 160 30.82 -30.07 -1.61
C SER A 160 29.97 -30.90 -0.64
N ASP A 161 28.87 -30.35 -0.10
CA ASP A 161 27.99 -31.05 0.85
C ASP A 161 27.00 -31.99 0.15
N LEU A 162 26.75 -31.81 -1.15
CA LEU A 162 25.96 -32.75 -1.96
C LEU A 162 26.64 -34.12 -2.15
N LEU A 163 27.94 -34.23 -1.88
CA LEU A 163 28.72 -35.48 -1.98
C LEU A 163 29.11 -36.08 -0.61
N ALA A 164 29.00 -35.31 0.46
CA ALA A 164 29.27 -35.76 1.82
C ALA A 164 27.93 -35.93 2.53
N ILE A 165 27.50 -37.17 2.78
CA ILE A 165 26.34 -37.42 3.66
C ILE A 165 26.71 -36.85 5.04
N PRO A 166 26.08 -35.78 5.53
CA PRO A 166 26.45 -35.24 6.83
C PRO A 166 25.98 -36.24 7.90
N GLU A 167 26.90 -36.71 8.75
CA GLU A 167 26.59 -37.66 9.84
C GLU A 167 25.74 -37.04 10.96
N THR A 168 25.50 -35.72 10.88
CA THR A 168 24.66 -34.95 11.79
C THR A 168 23.70 -34.10 10.96
N PRO A 169 22.39 -34.03 11.30
CA PRO A 169 21.49 -33.07 10.68
C PRO A 169 22.04 -31.68 10.92
N GLN A 170 22.49 -31.00 9.87
CA GLN A 170 22.82 -29.58 9.95
C GLN A 170 21.49 -28.87 10.18
N GLU A 171 21.38 -28.02 11.22
CA GLU A 171 20.20 -27.17 11.33
C GLU A 171 20.19 -26.26 10.09
N GLU A 172 19.23 -26.47 9.19
CA GLU A 172 19.10 -25.66 7.99
C GLU A 172 18.73 -24.23 8.42
N THR A 173 19.72 -23.34 8.38
CA THR A 173 19.49 -21.92 8.64
C THR A 173 18.83 -21.31 7.42
N THR A 174 17.71 -20.61 7.62
CA THR A 174 17.05 -19.88 6.54
C THR A 174 17.94 -18.71 6.10
N ALA A 175 18.36 -18.73 4.84
CA ALA A 175 19.06 -17.65 4.18
C ALA A 175 18.08 -16.56 3.73
N ILE A 176 18.28 -15.33 4.21
CA ILE A 176 17.34 -14.22 4.01
C ILE A 176 18.06 -13.00 3.46
N ILE A 177 17.54 -12.45 2.36
CA ILE A 177 17.89 -11.12 1.86
C ILE A 177 16.67 -10.21 2.03
N LYS A 178 16.74 -9.23 2.95
CA LYS A 178 15.58 -8.43 3.36
C LYS A 178 15.27 -7.23 2.47
N ASN A 179 16.26 -6.68 1.78
CA ASN A 179 16.07 -5.57 0.85
C ASN A 179 17.03 -5.73 -0.32
N ASN A 180 16.55 -6.35 -1.39
CA ASN A 180 17.32 -6.53 -2.61
C ASN A 180 17.01 -5.43 -3.63
N THR A 181 17.98 -4.58 -3.91
CA THR A 181 18.03 -3.68 -5.07
C THR A 181 19.18 -4.02 -6.02
N GLY A 182 19.99 -5.03 -5.67
CA GLY A 182 21.08 -5.57 -6.46
C GLY A 182 20.71 -6.84 -7.21
N THR A 183 21.71 -7.66 -7.52
CA THR A 183 21.51 -8.95 -8.21
C THR A 183 21.64 -10.11 -7.26
N VAL A 184 20.66 -11.01 -7.31
CA VAL A 184 20.75 -12.37 -6.75
C VAL A 184 20.71 -13.34 -7.93
N TYR A 185 21.79 -14.09 -8.13
CA TYR A 185 21.88 -14.95 -9.29
C TYR A 185 21.00 -16.20 -9.14
N ASN A 186 21.12 -16.91 -8.03
CA ASN A 186 20.25 -18.06 -7.71
C ASN A 186 19.72 -17.98 -6.28
N ASN A 187 18.39 -18.02 -6.14
CA ASN A 187 17.71 -18.09 -4.85
C ASN A 187 17.14 -19.49 -4.64
N GLY A 188 17.73 -20.26 -3.74
CA GLY A 188 17.30 -21.59 -3.32
C GLY A 188 17.78 -22.74 -4.19
N ASP A 189 17.78 -23.92 -3.58
CA ASP A 189 18.06 -25.17 -4.27
C ASP A 189 16.89 -25.59 -5.17
N PHE A 190 17.20 -26.30 -6.26
CA PHE A 190 16.17 -26.87 -7.11
C PHE A 190 15.42 -27.97 -6.36
N VAL A 191 14.13 -27.77 -6.13
CA VAL A 191 13.22 -28.74 -5.53
C VAL A 191 12.27 -29.24 -6.61
N GLN A 192 12.21 -30.55 -6.81
CA GLN A 192 11.40 -31.15 -7.89
C GLN A 192 9.91 -30.83 -7.75
N ASP A 193 9.41 -30.68 -6.53
CA ASP A 193 8.03 -30.33 -6.22
C ASP A 193 7.99 -29.28 -5.09
N GLY A 194 7.92 -28.00 -5.45
CA GLY A 194 7.72 -26.89 -4.51
C GLY A 194 8.84 -25.86 -4.52
N SER A 195 8.95 -25.11 -3.43
CA SER A 195 9.96 -24.08 -3.26
C SER A 195 10.84 -24.36 -2.06
N ASP A 196 12.12 -24.07 -2.20
CA ASP A 196 13.06 -24.08 -1.09
C ASP A 196 12.69 -22.99 -0.07
N GLN A 197 12.16 -23.44 1.07
CA GLN A 197 11.72 -22.55 2.16
C GLN A 197 12.88 -21.90 2.89
N ASN A 198 14.11 -22.38 2.69
CA ASN A 198 15.30 -21.87 3.33
C ASN A 198 15.92 -20.70 2.57
N ALA A 199 15.36 -20.30 1.42
CA ALA A 199 15.91 -19.25 0.58
C ALA A 199 14.87 -18.16 0.30
N ILE A 200 14.97 -17.05 1.04
CA ILE A 200 14.00 -15.94 0.98
C ILE A 200 14.67 -14.67 0.47
N VAL A 201 14.09 -14.04 -0.54
CA VAL A 201 14.51 -12.72 -1.04
C VAL A 201 13.32 -11.77 -1.09
N ILE A 202 13.46 -10.62 -0.44
CA ILE A 202 12.52 -9.50 -0.56
C ILE A 202 13.10 -8.52 -1.58
N ASN A 203 12.49 -8.50 -2.77
CA ASN A 203 13.00 -7.86 -3.96
C ASN A 203 12.29 -6.53 -4.25
N TYR A 204 13.06 -5.46 -4.44
CA TYR A 204 12.58 -4.09 -4.64
C TYR A 204 13.06 -3.50 -5.96
N GLU A 205 12.76 -2.21 -6.18
CA GLU A 205 13.16 -1.45 -7.36
C GLU A 205 14.67 -1.56 -7.66
N GLY A 206 14.98 -1.92 -8.91
CA GLY A 206 16.36 -2.16 -9.37
C GLY A 206 16.87 -3.57 -9.06
N GLY A 207 16.23 -4.28 -8.14
CA GLY A 207 16.58 -5.64 -7.75
C GLY A 207 16.24 -6.67 -8.82
N PHE A 208 17.19 -7.57 -9.09
CA PHE A 208 17.02 -8.66 -10.04
C PHE A 208 17.38 -10.02 -9.42
N VAL A 209 16.38 -10.89 -9.31
CA VAL A 209 16.58 -12.31 -9.02
C VAL A 209 16.61 -13.06 -10.35
N THR A 210 17.76 -13.59 -10.74
CA THR A 210 17.94 -14.19 -12.08
C THR A 210 17.24 -15.55 -12.17
N MET A 211 17.47 -16.41 -11.17
CA MET A 211 16.83 -17.71 -11.04
C MET A 211 16.24 -17.84 -9.63
N ASN A 212 14.97 -18.22 -9.54
CA ASN A 212 14.30 -18.46 -8.28
C ASN A 212 13.81 -19.91 -8.18
N ASN A 213 14.34 -20.65 -7.20
CA ASN A 213 13.81 -21.94 -6.73
C ASN A 213 13.24 -21.83 -5.30
N GLY A 214 13.56 -20.76 -4.57
CA GLY A 214 13.05 -20.47 -3.22
C GLY A 214 11.80 -19.59 -3.21
N ILE A 215 11.73 -18.69 -2.23
CA ILE A 215 10.66 -17.71 -2.05
C ILE A 215 11.15 -16.30 -2.39
N VAL A 216 10.39 -15.58 -3.21
CA VAL A 216 10.61 -14.16 -3.48
C VAL A 216 9.35 -13.35 -3.15
N GLU A 217 9.48 -12.31 -2.34
CA GLU A 217 8.51 -11.23 -2.26
C GLU A 217 8.90 -10.16 -3.27
N ASN A 218 8.20 -10.06 -4.42
CA ASN A 218 8.60 -9.18 -5.51
C ASN A 218 7.76 -7.90 -5.54
N TYR A 219 8.33 -6.80 -5.08
CA TYR A 219 7.68 -5.48 -5.05
C TYR A 219 7.83 -4.75 -6.38
N SER A 220 7.04 -3.68 -6.54
CA SER A 220 7.08 -2.81 -7.72
C SER A 220 8.51 -2.37 -8.05
N GLY A 221 8.86 -2.46 -9.33
CA GLY A 221 10.21 -2.17 -9.84
C GLY A 221 11.22 -3.31 -9.70
N GLY A 222 10.91 -4.33 -8.89
CA GLY A 222 11.70 -5.56 -8.80
C GLY A 222 11.44 -6.49 -9.97
N LYS A 223 12.47 -7.25 -10.37
CA LYS A 223 12.41 -8.22 -11.45
C LYS A 223 12.79 -9.62 -10.97
N VAL A 224 12.02 -10.62 -11.37
CA VAL A 224 12.38 -12.04 -11.31
C VAL A 224 12.52 -12.56 -12.74
N GLY A 225 13.62 -13.23 -13.03
CA GLY A 225 13.91 -13.87 -14.32
C GLY A 225 13.17 -15.20 -14.44
N HIS A 226 13.92 -16.28 -14.31
CA HIS A 226 13.39 -17.64 -14.36
C HIS A 226 12.83 -18.05 -13.00
N ASN A 227 11.56 -18.46 -12.94
CA ASN A 227 10.89 -18.82 -11.70
C ASN A 227 10.46 -20.31 -11.67
N ASN A 228 11.13 -21.11 -10.86
CA ASN A 228 10.75 -22.48 -10.50
C ASN A 228 10.18 -22.58 -9.08
N GLY A 229 10.43 -21.59 -8.24
CA GLY A 229 9.96 -21.53 -6.86
C GLY A 229 8.63 -20.80 -6.70
N THR A 230 8.53 -20.07 -5.59
CA THR A 230 7.35 -19.28 -5.21
C THR A 230 7.66 -17.79 -5.29
N VAL A 231 6.77 -17.03 -5.92
CA VAL A 231 6.84 -15.56 -5.93
C VAL A 231 5.54 -14.98 -5.39
N TYR A 232 5.59 -14.23 -4.31
CA TYR A 232 4.50 -13.36 -3.86
C TYR A 232 4.65 -12.01 -4.56
N ASN A 233 3.82 -11.75 -5.58
CA ASN A 233 4.00 -10.57 -6.42
C ASN A 233 3.21 -9.38 -5.89
N TYR A 234 3.90 -8.36 -5.37
CA TYR A 234 3.35 -7.09 -4.90
C TYR A 234 3.35 -6.00 -5.98
N GLY A 235 3.51 -6.37 -7.25
CA GLY A 235 3.51 -5.45 -8.40
C GLY A 235 4.82 -5.38 -9.17
N GLY A 236 5.78 -6.25 -8.86
CA GLY A 236 7.00 -6.43 -9.64
C GLY A 236 6.77 -7.19 -10.95
N ILE A 237 7.84 -7.34 -11.71
CA ILE A 237 7.86 -8.02 -13.02
C ILE A 237 8.42 -9.42 -12.85
N ILE A 238 7.76 -10.40 -13.46
CA ILE A 238 8.28 -11.76 -13.65
C ILE A 238 8.43 -12.00 -15.15
N VAL A 239 9.58 -12.51 -15.58
CA VAL A 239 9.80 -12.86 -16.98
C VAL A 239 9.12 -14.21 -17.25
N GLU A 240 8.21 -14.25 -18.21
CA GLU A 240 7.55 -15.48 -18.64
C GLU A 240 8.47 -16.25 -19.61
N ASP A 241 9.49 -16.93 -19.10
CA ASP A 241 10.55 -17.55 -19.92
C ASP A 241 10.53 -19.09 -19.98
N GLY A 242 9.66 -19.77 -19.24
CA GLY A 242 9.74 -21.23 -19.14
C GLY A 242 9.59 -21.82 -17.74
N GLY A 243 9.74 -20.99 -16.70
CA GLY A 243 9.78 -21.48 -15.32
C GLY A 243 8.48 -22.15 -14.86
N GLU A 244 8.61 -23.24 -14.09
CA GLU A 244 7.50 -24.08 -13.62
C GLU A 244 6.93 -23.63 -12.26
N GLY A 245 7.45 -22.53 -11.72
CA GLY A 245 7.09 -22.01 -10.41
C GLY A 245 5.70 -21.38 -10.35
N THR A 246 5.32 -20.99 -9.13
CA THR A 246 4.02 -20.36 -8.85
C THR A 246 4.20 -18.89 -8.52
N GLU A 247 3.46 -18.04 -9.25
CA GLU A 247 3.28 -16.63 -8.95
C GLU A 247 1.96 -16.42 -8.21
N TYR A 248 2.02 -15.86 -7.01
CA TYR A 248 0.89 -15.56 -6.18
C TYR A 248 0.46 -14.10 -6.30
N PHE A 249 -0.84 -13.89 -6.39
CA PHE A 249 -1.47 -12.56 -6.42
C PHE A 249 -2.39 -12.37 -5.23
N SER A 250 -2.28 -11.22 -4.58
CA SER A 250 -3.05 -10.88 -3.39
C SER A 250 -4.50 -10.57 -3.74
N VAL A 251 -5.42 -10.99 -2.85
CA VAL A 251 -6.85 -10.74 -2.95
C VAL A 251 -7.38 -10.16 -1.65
N THR A 252 -7.76 -8.89 -1.71
CA THR A 252 -8.31 -8.14 -0.58
C THR A 252 -9.71 -7.66 -0.92
N VAL A 253 -10.67 -7.99 -0.06
CA VAL A 253 -12.05 -7.47 -0.12
C VAL A 253 -12.32 -6.84 1.24
N SER A 254 -12.32 -5.51 1.30
CA SER A 254 -12.51 -4.80 2.55
C SER A 254 -13.96 -4.92 3.01
N ALA A 255 -14.15 -5.34 4.27
CA ALA A 255 -15.45 -5.29 4.91
C ALA A 255 -15.64 -3.88 5.45
N GLY A 256 -16.29 -3.00 4.68
CA GLY A 256 -16.73 -1.70 5.18
C GLY A 256 -17.76 -1.81 6.31
N ASP A 257 -18.22 -0.66 6.81
CA ASP A 257 -19.31 -0.62 7.80
C ASP A 257 -20.57 -1.29 7.24
N GLY A 258 -21.19 -2.14 8.06
CA GLY A 258 -22.37 -2.90 7.66
C GLY A 258 -22.10 -4.16 6.83
N LEU A 259 -20.85 -4.58 6.63
CA LEU A 259 -20.50 -5.82 5.91
C LEU A 259 -19.69 -6.80 6.76
N THR A 260 -19.76 -8.07 6.39
CA THR A 260 -18.81 -9.12 6.78
C THR A 260 -18.33 -9.83 5.53
N THR A 261 -17.04 -10.16 5.46
CA THR A 261 -16.46 -10.98 4.40
C THR A 261 -16.12 -12.35 4.94
N ASP A 262 -16.46 -13.37 4.16
CA ASP A 262 -16.15 -14.76 4.45
C ASP A 262 -15.28 -15.34 3.34
N TYR A 263 -14.16 -15.91 3.78
CA TYR A 263 -13.15 -16.58 2.95
C TYR A 263 -13.13 -18.08 3.26
N SER A 264 -14.25 -18.64 3.72
CA SER A 264 -14.39 -20.05 4.13
C SER A 264 -14.11 -21.06 3.02
N ASN A 265 -14.09 -20.64 1.76
CA ASN A 265 -13.55 -21.44 0.67
C ASN A 265 -12.02 -21.31 0.69
N ASP A 266 -11.35 -22.38 1.13
CA ASP A 266 -9.95 -22.41 1.56
C ASP A 266 -8.92 -22.41 0.42
N GLY A 267 -9.35 -22.21 -0.82
CA GLY A 267 -8.46 -22.12 -1.99
C GLY A 267 -7.49 -20.93 -1.99
N PHE A 268 -7.42 -20.14 -0.90
CA PHE A 268 -6.46 -19.06 -0.74
C PHE A 268 -5.25 -19.52 0.08
N THR A 269 -4.06 -19.36 -0.48
CA THR A 269 -2.80 -19.45 0.27
C THR A 269 -2.69 -18.24 1.20
N LYS A 270 -2.30 -18.46 2.46
CA LYS A 270 -2.07 -17.37 3.44
C LYS A 270 -0.58 -17.12 3.60
N TYR A 271 -0.18 -15.87 3.48
CA TYR A 271 1.20 -15.44 3.64
C TYR A 271 1.23 -13.97 4.06
N ASN A 272 2.02 -13.64 5.10
CA ASN A 272 2.12 -12.31 5.72
C ASN A 272 0.75 -11.64 5.96
N ASP A 273 -0.17 -12.37 6.62
CA ASP A 273 -1.55 -11.94 6.91
C ASP A 273 -2.43 -11.60 5.70
N ALA A 274 -1.91 -11.77 4.48
CA ALA A 274 -2.63 -11.61 3.22
C ALA A 274 -3.09 -12.96 2.65
N ARG A 275 -4.05 -12.87 1.72
CA ARG A 275 -4.62 -14.03 1.01
C ARG A 275 -4.23 -13.97 -0.45
N TRP A 276 -3.83 -15.12 -0.98
CA TRP A 276 -3.16 -15.22 -2.27
C TRP A 276 -3.76 -16.32 -3.12
N LEU A 277 -3.76 -16.14 -4.45
CA LEU A 277 -4.11 -17.16 -5.43
C LEU A 277 -2.96 -17.37 -6.42
N GLY A 278 -2.63 -18.63 -6.67
CA GLY A 278 -1.51 -19.03 -7.51
C GLY A 278 -1.83 -19.02 -9.00
N LYS A 279 -0.87 -18.57 -9.80
CA LYS A 279 -0.75 -18.80 -11.25
C LYS A 279 0.54 -19.59 -11.46
N SER A 280 0.45 -20.76 -12.06
CA SER A 280 1.61 -21.59 -12.37
C SER A 280 1.67 -21.91 -13.86
N TYR A 281 2.85 -22.31 -14.31
CA TYR A 281 3.08 -22.80 -15.66
C TYR A 281 3.41 -24.28 -15.55
N VAL A 282 2.61 -25.11 -16.20
CA VAL A 282 2.87 -26.55 -16.25
C VAL A 282 3.29 -26.95 -17.66
N PRO A 283 4.34 -27.78 -17.81
CA PRO A 283 4.72 -28.30 -19.11
C PRO A 283 3.58 -29.08 -19.76
N GLU A 284 3.22 -28.73 -21.00
CA GLU A 284 2.25 -29.45 -21.82
C GLU A 284 2.83 -29.66 -23.23
N GLN A 285 3.50 -30.81 -23.41
CA GLN A 285 4.22 -31.22 -24.63
C GLN A 285 5.28 -30.20 -25.08
N GLU A 286 4.94 -29.34 -26.05
CA GLU A 286 5.83 -28.35 -26.68
C GLU A 286 5.50 -26.91 -26.24
N SER A 287 4.63 -26.73 -25.24
CA SER A 287 4.22 -25.42 -24.74
C SER A 287 4.04 -25.42 -23.23
N LEU A 288 4.08 -24.23 -22.62
CA LEU A 288 3.66 -24.04 -21.24
C LEU A 288 2.17 -23.75 -21.18
N LYS A 289 1.45 -24.55 -20.40
CA LYS A 289 0.06 -24.29 -20.06
C LYS A 289 0.00 -23.41 -18.81
N VAL A 290 -0.69 -22.28 -18.91
CA VAL A 290 -0.96 -21.43 -17.75
C VAL A 290 -2.11 -22.03 -16.96
N VAL A 291 -1.86 -22.38 -15.70
CA VAL A 291 -2.87 -22.80 -14.74
C VAL A 291 -3.16 -21.65 -13.80
N ARG A 292 -4.45 -21.31 -13.64
CA ARG A 292 -4.92 -20.25 -12.76
C ARG A 292 -5.83 -20.84 -11.71
N GLU A 293 -5.45 -20.67 -10.46
CA GLU A 293 -6.32 -21.01 -9.34
C GLU A 293 -7.48 -20.03 -9.24
N SER A 294 -8.60 -20.51 -8.72
CA SER A 294 -9.76 -19.69 -8.44
C SER A 294 -10.34 -20.06 -7.08
N SER A 295 -10.81 -19.06 -6.35
CA SER A 295 -11.54 -19.25 -5.10
C SER A 295 -12.69 -18.25 -5.00
N THR A 296 -13.50 -18.36 -3.95
CA THR A 296 -14.66 -17.50 -3.75
C THR A 296 -14.57 -16.70 -2.46
N VAL A 297 -15.04 -15.46 -2.49
CA VAL A 297 -15.23 -14.61 -1.32
C VAL A 297 -16.72 -14.28 -1.21
N THR A 298 -17.31 -14.56 -0.05
CA THR A 298 -18.72 -14.21 0.20
C THR A 298 -18.78 -12.90 0.97
N VAL A 299 -19.46 -11.91 0.43
CA VAL A 299 -19.69 -10.61 1.07
C VAL A 299 -21.14 -10.57 1.56
N THR A 300 -21.31 -10.50 2.87
CA THR A 300 -22.62 -10.58 3.53
C THR A 300 -22.95 -9.25 4.20
N PRO A 301 -24.10 -8.64 3.89
CA PRO A 301 -24.61 -7.50 4.65
C PRO A 301 -24.93 -7.89 6.09
N LYS A 302 -24.52 -7.05 7.05
CA LYS A 302 -24.98 -7.12 8.44
C LYS A 302 -26.47 -6.77 8.50
N SER A 303 -27.13 -7.17 9.59
CA SER A 303 -28.54 -6.83 9.81
C SER A 303 -28.79 -5.33 9.66
N GLY A 304 -29.84 -4.98 8.92
CA GLY A 304 -30.17 -3.58 8.62
C GLY A 304 -29.34 -2.94 7.51
N TYR A 305 -28.52 -3.70 6.78
CA TYR A 305 -27.74 -3.23 5.63
C TYR A 305 -28.04 -4.09 4.39
N GLU A 306 -27.86 -3.53 3.19
CA GLU A 306 -27.94 -4.22 1.91
C GLU A 306 -26.81 -3.79 0.97
N ILE A 307 -26.42 -4.66 0.04
CA ILE A 307 -25.55 -4.32 -1.09
C ILE A 307 -26.46 -4.16 -2.32
N SER A 308 -26.78 -2.90 -2.66
CA SER A 308 -27.67 -2.57 -3.77
C SER A 308 -27.06 -2.93 -5.13
N SER A 309 -25.75 -2.72 -5.29
CA SER A 309 -24.98 -3.13 -6.46
C SER A 309 -23.53 -3.45 -6.09
N PHE A 310 -22.92 -4.38 -6.82
CA PHE A 310 -21.51 -4.71 -6.69
C PHE A 310 -20.82 -4.34 -8.00
N SER A 311 -20.15 -3.19 -8.05
CA SER A 311 -19.42 -2.76 -9.25
C SER A 311 -18.00 -3.29 -9.22
N ILE A 312 -17.63 -4.07 -10.24
CA ILE A 312 -16.27 -4.54 -10.45
C ILE A 312 -15.58 -3.57 -11.41
N PRO A 313 -14.51 -2.87 -11.00
CA PRO A 313 -13.73 -2.05 -11.90
C PRO A 313 -13.28 -2.81 -13.16
N ASP A 314 -13.31 -2.18 -14.34
CA ASP A 314 -13.01 -2.83 -15.61
C ASP A 314 -11.67 -3.57 -15.63
N LYS A 315 -10.66 -3.05 -14.92
CA LYS A 315 -9.34 -3.70 -14.75
C LYS A 315 -9.41 -5.11 -14.15
N TYR A 316 -10.45 -5.38 -13.35
CA TYR A 316 -10.68 -6.67 -12.68
C TYR A 316 -11.70 -7.55 -13.40
N SER A 317 -12.40 -7.05 -14.43
CA SER A 317 -13.47 -7.78 -15.13
C SER A 317 -13.07 -9.15 -15.70
N LYS A 318 -11.78 -9.36 -15.98
CA LYS A 318 -11.22 -10.64 -16.42
C LYS A 318 -10.97 -11.64 -15.30
N TYR A 319 -10.76 -11.15 -14.07
CA TYR A 319 -10.29 -11.94 -12.93
C TYR A 319 -11.32 -12.07 -11.82
N VAL A 320 -12.36 -11.23 -11.83
CA VAL A 320 -13.42 -11.23 -10.81
C VAL A 320 -14.78 -11.26 -11.49
N SER A 321 -15.65 -12.12 -10.99
CA SER A 321 -17.08 -12.09 -11.29
C SER A 321 -17.86 -12.08 -9.98
N ALA A 322 -19.03 -11.43 -9.98
CA ALA A 322 -19.88 -11.29 -8.80
C ALA A 322 -21.28 -11.83 -9.10
N THR A 323 -21.79 -12.70 -8.22
CA THR A 323 -23.15 -13.25 -8.29
C THR A 323 -23.91 -12.89 -7.03
N LYS A 324 -25.11 -12.31 -7.18
CA LYS A 324 -25.99 -12.00 -6.06
C LYS A 324 -26.74 -13.27 -5.63
N ASN A 325 -26.66 -13.59 -4.35
CA ASN A 325 -27.37 -14.73 -3.76
C ASN A 325 -28.79 -14.34 -3.35
N SER A 326 -29.65 -15.35 -3.15
CA SER A 326 -31.06 -15.14 -2.75
C SER A 326 -31.22 -14.51 -1.37
N ASP A 327 -30.22 -14.61 -0.50
CA ASP A 327 -30.20 -14.06 0.86
C ASP A 327 -29.67 -12.62 0.92
N GLY A 328 -29.34 -12.01 -0.22
CA GLY A 328 -28.79 -10.65 -0.31
C GLY A 328 -27.27 -10.56 -0.15
N SER A 329 -26.58 -11.67 0.15
CA SER A 329 -25.13 -11.76 0.06
C SER A 329 -24.65 -11.81 -1.40
N TRP A 330 -23.36 -11.57 -1.60
CA TRP A 330 -22.71 -11.66 -2.91
C TRP A 330 -21.57 -12.66 -2.87
N THR A 331 -21.53 -13.58 -3.81
CA THR A 331 -20.40 -14.48 -4.02
C THR A 331 -19.53 -13.90 -5.13
N LEU A 332 -18.28 -13.56 -4.78
CA LEU A 332 -17.25 -13.16 -5.72
C LEU A 332 -16.43 -14.39 -6.08
N THR A 333 -16.37 -14.73 -7.36
CA THR A 333 -15.39 -15.72 -7.86
C THR A 333 -14.17 -14.95 -8.35
N VAL A 334 -13.02 -15.26 -7.77
CA VAL A 334 -11.75 -14.60 -8.04
C VAL A 334 -10.77 -15.61 -8.64
N THR A 335 -10.10 -15.23 -9.73
CA THR A 335 -9.09 -16.04 -10.43
C THR A 335 -7.74 -15.32 -10.39
N SER A 336 -6.65 -16.08 -10.17
CA SER A 336 -5.30 -15.52 -10.11
C SER A 336 -4.86 -14.84 -11.41
N GLY A 337 -3.94 -13.88 -11.29
CA GLY A 337 -3.37 -13.15 -12.42
C GLY A 337 -3.20 -11.65 -12.25
N MET A 338 -3.78 -11.10 -11.20
CA MET A 338 -3.68 -9.68 -10.87
C MET A 338 -3.94 -9.51 -9.37
N ASN A 339 -3.23 -8.58 -8.74
CA ASN A 339 -3.54 -8.15 -7.38
C ASN A 339 -4.90 -7.44 -7.36
N ILE A 340 -5.81 -7.92 -6.51
CA ILE A 340 -7.19 -7.46 -6.46
C ILE A 340 -7.46 -6.80 -5.12
N GLU A 341 -7.96 -5.57 -5.19
CA GLU A 341 -8.45 -4.84 -4.04
C GLU A 341 -9.85 -4.30 -4.35
N LEU A 342 -10.83 -4.74 -3.57
CA LEU A 342 -12.23 -4.38 -3.70
C LEU A 342 -12.75 -3.83 -2.37
N SER A 343 -13.52 -2.75 -2.45
CA SER A 343 -14.14 -2.12 -1.28
C SER A 343 -15.63 -1.97 -1.51
N PRO A 344 -16.40 -3.07 -1.40
CA PRO A 344 -17.84 -3.02 -1.56
C PRO A 344 -18.49 -2.13 -0.49
N ILE A 345 -19.55 -1.45 -0.89
CA ILE A 345 -20.28 -0.53 -0.01
C ILE A 345 -21.64 -1.16 0.29
N ALA A 346 -22.00 -1.18 1.57
CA ALA A 346 -23.35 -1.50 2.00
C ALA A 346 -24.10 -0.23 2.40
N THR A 347 -25.37 -0.19 2.03
CA THR A 347 -26.30 0.87 2.38
C THR A 347 -27.18 0.37 3.52
N ARG A 348 -27.44 1.21 4.53
CA ARG A 348 -28.38 0.86 5.60
C ARG A 348 -29.79 0.79 5.02
N MET A 349 -30.46 -0.36 5.18
CA MET A 349 -31.84 -0.55 4.75
C MET A 349 -32.74 0.41 5.52
N GLY A 350 -33.51 1.21 4.79
CA GLY A 350 -34.49 2.15 5.33
C GLY A 350 -35.68 1.43 5.96
N GLY A 351 -35.46 0.86 7.13
CA GLY A 351 -36.47 0.28 7.99
C GLY A 351 -36.32 0.85 9.39
N VAL A 352 -37.44 1.19 10.02
CA VAL A 352 -37.50 1.39 11.46
C VAL A 352 -37.22 0.03 12.11
N TYR A 353 -35.95 -0.24 12.41
CA TYR A 353 -35.62 -1.28 13.39
C TYR A 353 -35.88 -0.67 14.76
N VAL A 354 -37.05 -0.99 15.31
CA VAL A 354 -37.32 -0.82 16.73
C VAL A 354 -36.37 -1.76 17.44
N ASP A 355 -35.33 -1.21 18.06
CA ASP A 355 -34.57 -1.94 19.07
C ASP A 355 -35.55 -2.14 20.23
N VAL A 356 -36.26 -3.27 20.24
CA VAL A 356 -37.07 -3.67 21.39
C VAL A 356 -36.07 -4.13 22.45
N SER A 357 -35.43 -3.17 23.10
CA SER A 357 -34.94 -3.38 24.45
C SER A 357 -36.18 -3.62 25.30
N VAL A 358 -36.45 -4.88 25.61
CA VAL A 358 -37.38 -5.23 26.69
C VAL A 358 -36.67 -4.82 27.98
N ASN A 359 -36.73 -3.54 28.33
CA ASN A 359 -36.47 -3.12 29.68
C ASN A 359 -37.68 -3.56 30.49
N SER A 360 -37.56 -4.75 31.07
CA SER A 360 -38.44 -5.21 32.13
C SER A 360 -38.09 -4.44 33.40
N ASP A 361 -38.49 -3.18 33.48
CA ASP A 361 -38.57 -2.48 34.75
C ASP A 361 -39.98 -1.92 34.90
N HIS A 362 -40.68 -2.63 35.78
CA HIS A 362 -41.86 -2.22 36.49
C HIS A 362 -41.55 -0.88 37.18
N ASP A 363 -42.34 0.17 36.94
CA ASP A 363 -42.96 0.95 38.01
C ASP A 363 -43.91 2.05 37.47
N ASP A 364 -44.99 2.18 38.24
CA ASP A 364 -46.03 3.22 38.25
C ASP A 364 -45.49 4.66 38.08
N ASP A 365 -46.13 5.48 37.24
CA ASP A 365 -47.14 6.44 37.70
C ASP A 365 -47.65 7.33 36.54
N GLY A 366 -48.93 7.70 36.64
CA GLY A 366 -49.70 8.33 35.56
C GLY A 366 -49.45 9.82 35.27
N GLY A 367 -49.73 10.21 34.02
CA GLY A 367 -49.87 11.61 33.59
C GLY A 367 -50.34 11.72 32.14
N ARG A 368 -51.55 12.24 31.93
CA ARG A 368 -52.15 12.56 30.60
C ARG A 368 -51.72 13.97 30.12
N PRO A 369 -51.94 14.36 28.86
CA PRO A 369 -50.91 14.79 27.92
C PRO A 369 -50.83 16.32 27.72
N THR A 370 -49.66 16.84 27.34
CA THR A 370 -49.51 18.19 26.79
C THR A 370 -48.86 18.15 25.41
N THR A 371 -49.36 19.05 24.58
CA THR A 371 -49.25 19.17 23.13
C THR A 371 -47.93 19.72 22.62
N SER A 372 -47.65 19.38 21.36
CA SER A 372 -46.83 20.06 20.36
C SER A 372 -45.34 20.22 20.65
N ASP A 373 -44.55 19.31 20.07
CA ASP A 373 -43.26 19.70 19.51
C ASP A 373 -43.11 19.09 18.11
N ARG A 374 -43.45 19.88 17.09
CA ARG A 374 -43.16 19.57 15.69
C ARG A 374 -41.70 19.95 15.44
N SER A 375 -40.77 19.05 15.79
CA SER A 375 -39.40 19.13 15.29
C SER A 375 -39.37 18.58 13.86
N ALA A 376 -39.53 19.47 12.88
CA ALA A 376 -39.31 19.16 11.46
C ALA A 376 -37.79 19.18 11.16
N PRO A 377 -37.32 18.34 10.21
CA PRO A 377 -35.90 18.11 9.99
C PRO A 377 -35.21 19.35 9.41
N VAL A 378 -34.17 19.81 10.12
CA VAL A 378 -33.17 20.75 9.62
C VAL A 378 -32.22 19.98 8.69
N MET A 379 -31.77 20.60 7.60
CA MET A 379 -30.69 20.08 6.75
C MET A 379 -29.43 19.93 7.62
N ASN A 380 -29.14 18.71 8.08
CA ASN A 380 -27.98 18.45 8.93
C ASN A 380 -26.69 18.65 8.14
N GLU A 381 -25.84 19.53 8.68
CA GLU A 381 -24.43 19.85 8.38
C GLU A 381 -23.86 19.41 7.02
N ILE A 382 -23.39 20.39 6.23
CA ILE A 382 -22.64 20.15 4.99
C ILE A 382 -21.32 19.43 5.34
N PRO A 383 -21.06 18.23 4.79
CA PRO A 383 -19.78 17.55 4.96
C PRO A 383 -18.65 18.42 4.40
N ALA A 384 -17.63 18.72 5.22
CA ALA A 384 -16.55 19.66 4.91
C ALA A 384 -15.65 19.27 3.70
N ALA A 385 -15.89 18.13 3.06
CA ALA A 385 -15.04 17.57 2.00
C ALA A 385 -15.72 17.43 0.62
N LEU A 386 -16.96 17.90 0.45
CA LEU A 386 -17.65 17.86 -0.85
C LEU A 386 -17.35 19.12 -1.68
N THR A 387 -17.08 18.94 -2.97
CA THR A 387 -16.86 20.03 -3.93
C THR A 387 -17.88 20.00 -5.07
N VAL A 388 -18.23 21.20 -5.55
CA VAL A 388 -19.08 21.42 -6.72
C VAL A 388 -18.16 21.65 -7.91
N ASN A 389 -18.40 20.91 -9.00
CA ASN A 389 -17.50 20.87 -10.15
C ASN A 389 -18.22 21.27 -11.44
N SER A 390 -17.52 21.95 -12.35
CA SER A 390 -17.92 22.21 -13.73
C SER A 390 -16.68 22.33 -14.63
N VAL A 391 -16.88 22.68 -15.91
CA VAL A 391 -15.82 22.98 -16.86
C VAL A 391 -16.08 24.32 -17.56
N ASP A 392 -15.03 25.08 -17.87
CA ASP A 392 -15.13 26.29 -18.67
C ASP A 392 -15.18 25.99 -20.18
N PHE A 393 -15.38 27.03 -21.01
CA PHE A 393 -15.41 26.89 -22.49
C PHE A 393 -14.10 26.37 -23.11
N GLY A 394 -12.98 26.39 -22.35
CA GLY A 394 -11.69 25.83 -22.74
C GLY A 394 -11.45 24.40 -22.25
N GLY A 395 -12.39 23.80 -21.53
CA GLY A 395 -12.28 22.47 -20.94
C GLY A 395 -11.48 22.42 -19.63
N GLN A 396 -11.17 23.57 -19.02
CA GLN A 396 -10.53 23.63 -17.70
C GLN A 396 -11.56 23.39 -16.59
N GLY A 397 -11.16 22.68 -15.54
CA GLY A 397 -12.02 22.42 -14.38
C GLY A 397 -12.31 23.70 -13.59
N LEU A 398 -13.57 23.89 -13.23
CA LEU A 398 -14.03 24.89 -12.25
C LEU A 398 -14.48 24.13 -11.01
N GLU A 399 -13.99 24.50 -9.83
CA GLU A 399 -14.29 23.80 -8.57
C GLU A 399 -14.50 24.81 -7.44
N ALA A 400 -15.47 24.53 -6.57
CA ALA A 400 -15.68 25.27 -5.32
C ALA A 400 -16.15 24.33 -4.20
N PRO A 401 -15.73 24.53 -2.94
CA PRO A 401 -16.25 23.76 -1.81
C PRO A 401 -17.76 23.94 -1.67
N LEU A 402 -18.50 22.86 -1.42
CA LEU A 402 -19.97 22.90 -1.28
C LEU A 402 -20.40 23.86 -0.17
N SER A 403 -19.65 23.92 0.92
CA SER A 403 -19.89 24.83 2.05
C SER A 403 -19.73 26.31 1.72
N GLU A 404 -19.03 26.66 0.63
CA GLU A 404 -18.83 28.07 0.23
C GLU A 404 -19.93 28.59 -0.68
N VAL A 405 -20.63 27.68 -1.37
CA VAL A 405 -21.63 27.97 -2.40
C VAL A 405 -23.07 27.63 -2.00
N LEU A 406 -23.25 26.75 -1.01
CA LEU A 406 -24.54 26.33 -0.49
C LEU A 406 -24.65 26.66 1.00
N THR A 407 -25.68 27.42 1.36
CA THR A 407 -26.01 27.75 2.76
C THR A 407 -27.35 27.13 3.13
N PRO A 408 -27.40 26.18 4.07
CA PRO A 408 -28.66 25.66 4.60
C PRO A 408 -29.43 26.77 5.33
N ILE A 409 -30.74 26.83 5.13
CA ILE A 409 -31.63 27.73 5.88
C ILE A 409 -32.83 26.95 6.41
N ASP A 410 -33.52 27.50 7.41
CA ASP A 410 -34.78 26.95 7.88
C ASP A 410 -35.95 27.29 6.95
N ASN A 411 -37.04 26.54 7.06
CA ASN A 411 -38.24 26.72 6.22
C ASN A 411 -38.85 28.13 6.34
N LEU A 412 -38.77 28.78 7.52
CA LEU A 412 -39.35 30.10 7.74
C LEU A 412 -38.51 31.18 7.02
N SER A 413 -37.19 31.08 7.10
CA SER A 413 -36.25 31.90 6.33
C SER A 413 -36.47 31.76 4.82
N ALA A 414 -36.67 30.53 4.33
CA ALA A 414 -36.95 30.29 2.91
C ALA A 414 -38.27 30.93 2.45
N ILE A 415 -39.35 30.78 3.23
CA ILE A 415 -40.65 31.39 2.96
C ILE A 415 -40.54 32.92 2.89
N ASN A 416 -39.79 33.52 3.83
CA ASN A 416 -39.58 34.97 3.87
C ASN A 416 -38.81 35.47 2.64
N ASN A 417 -37.78 34.74 2.18
CA ASN A 417 -37.01 35.09 0.99
C ASN A 417 -37.87 35.04 -0.28
N PHE A 418 -38.72 34.02 -0.44
CA PHE A 418 -39.68 33.93 -1.56
C PHE A 418 -40.68 35.09 -1.54
N SER A 419 -41.20 35.44 -0.36
CA SER A 419 -42.11 36.58 -0.21
C SER A 419 -41.43 37.91 -0.54
N ALA A 420 -40.17 38.10 -0.14
CA ALA A 420 -39.40 39.32 -0.41
C ALA A 420 -39.07 39.48 -1.90
N ALA A 421 -38.84 38.38 -2.61
CA ALA A 421 -38.62 38.35 -4.05
C ALA A 421 -39.91 38.48 -4.88
N GLY A 422 -41.09 38.46 -4.25
CA GLY A 422 -42.38 38.47 -4.94
C GLY A 422 -42.71 37.15 -5.65
N ALA A 423 -42.03 36.05 -5.31
CA ALA A 423 -42.23 34.74 -5.91
C ALA A 423 -43.35 33.96 -5.20
N GLN A 424 -44.15 33.22 -5.97
CA GLN A 424 -45.25 32.41 -5.42
C GLN A 424 -44.71 31.09 -4.85
N LEU A 425 -45.06 30.80 -3.58
CA LEU A 425 -44.80 29.49 -2.95
C LEU A 425 -45.80 28.44 -3.46
N LEU A 426 -45.32 27.21 -3.69
CA LEU A 426 -46.16 26.09 -4.13
C LEU A 426 -46.88 25.41 -2.96
N SER A 427 -46.25 25.36 -1.79
CA SER A 427 -46.81 24.83 -0.54
C SER A 427 -45.95 25.29 0.65
N THR A 428 -46.52 25.29 1.86
CA THR A 428 -45.77 25.46 3.11
C THR A 428 -45.72 24.18 3.95
N GLU A 429 -46.37 23.11 3.50
CA GLU A 429 -46.57 21.87 4.29
C GLU A 429 -45.79 20.68 3.72
N ASN A 430 -45.28 20.77 2.49
CA ASN A 430 -44.60 19.67 1.78
C ASN A 430 -43.16 20.05 1.36
N MET A 431 -42.47 20.82 2.19
CA MET A 431 -41.07 21.21 1.96
C MET A 431 -40.14 20.13 2.50
N MET A 432 -39.25 19.60 1.67
CA MET A 432 -38.28 18.55 2.03
C MET A 432 -36.92 19.12 2.44
N ALA A 433 -36.48 20.18 1.78
CA ALA A 433 -35.26 20.91 2.10
C ALA A 433 -35.31 22.31 1.48
N CYS A 434 -34.55 23.24 2.04
CA CYS A 434 -34.36 24.56 1.49
C CYS A 434 -32.96 25.09 1.79
N GLY A 435 -32.50 26.02 0.97
CA GLY A 435 -31.15 26.57 1.06
C GLY A 435 -31.00 27.80 0.18
N VAL A 436 -29.85 28.46 0.31
CA VAL A 436 -29.42 29.55 -0.57
C VAL A 436 -28.19 29.11 -1.33
N VAL A 437 -28.21 29.32 -2.65
CA VAL A 437 -27.04 29.15 -3.51
C VAL A 437 -26.48 30.51 -3.88
N ASP A 438 -25.18 30.68 -3.65
CA ASP A 438 -24.40 31.84 -4.07
C ASP A 438 -23.05 31.40 -4.61
N PHE A 439 -22.90 31.40 -5.94
CA PHE A 439 -21.65 31.01 -6.57
C PHE A 439 -20.55 32.07 -6.47
N LYS A 440 -20.83 33.30 -6.02
CA LYS A 440 -19.84 34.39 -5.91
C LYS A 440 -18.99 34.58 -7.18
N ASN A 441 -19.61 34.34 -8.34
CA ASN A 441 -19.00 34.34 -9.67
C ASN A 441 -18.03 33.20 -10.02
N ALA A 442 -17.86 32.17 -9.16
CA ALA A 442 -16.95 31.06 -9.39
C ALA A 442 -17.23 30.28 -10.70
N PHE A 443 -18.49 30.24 -11.14
CA PHE A 443 -18.91 29.46 -12.30
C PHE A 443 -19.44 30.28 -13.48
N VAL A 444 -19.22 31.61 -13.51
CA VAL A 444 -19.79 32.48 -14.58
C VAL A 444 -19.33 32.09 -15.99
N ASN A 445 -18.19 31.42 -16.11
CA ASN A 445 -17.65 30.93 -17.39
C ASN A 445 -17.96 29.44 -17.66
N SER A 446 -18.87 28.82 -16.91
CA SER A 446 -19.27 27.41 -17.09
C SER A 446 -19.82 27.15 -18.49
N ALA A 447 -19.26 26.17 -19.19
CA ALA A 447 -19.59 25.86 -20.58
C ALA A 447 -21.05 25.39 -20.78
N THR A 448 -21.63 24.77 -19.75
CA THR A 448 -22.99 24.23 -19.75
C THR A 448 -24.06 25.28 -19.41
N GLY A 449 -23.66 26.48 -18.96
CA GLY A 449 -24.55 27.54 -18.48
C GLY A 449 -25.28 27.23 -17.15
N SER A 450 -25.13 26.01 -16.64
CA SER A 450 -25.69 25.55 -15.36
C SER A 450 -24.70 24.67 -14.60
N VAL A 451 -24.84 24.58 -13.28
CA VAL A 451 -23.95 23.83 -12.38
C VAL A 451 -24.81 22.99 -11.44
N ASP A 452 -24.55 21.68 -11.42
CA ASP A 452 -25.25 20.75 -10.54
C ASP A 452 -24.71 20.86 -9.11
N VAL A 453 -25.56 21.27 -8.19
CA VAL A 453 -25.23 21.37 -6.76
C VAL A 453 -25.90 20.22 -6.02
N PRO A 454 -25.12 19.35 -5.36
CA PRO A 454 -25.68 18.26 -4.55
C PRO A 454 -26.33 18.83 -3.28
N VAL A 455 -27.64 18.63 -3.14
CA VAL A 455 -28.40 19.06 -1.97
C VAL A 455 -28.94 17.84 -1.23
N THR A 456 -28.55 17.72 0.04
CA THR A 456 -29.09 16.69 0.93
C THR A 456 -30.55 16.98 1.27
N ALA A 457 -31.43 16.04 0.96
CA ALA A 457 -32.86 16.13 1.24
C ALA A 457 -33.43 14.72 1.39
N ASN A 458 -34.65 14.59 1.92
CA ASN A 458 -35.33 13.29 2.04
C ASN A 458 -35.89 12.81 0.67
N VAL A 459 -35.04 12.78 -0.36
CA VAL A 459 -35.37 12.41 -1.74
C VAL A 459 -34.98 10.97 -2.03
N VAL A 460 -35.68 10.33 -2.97
CA VAL A 460 -35.56 8.92 -3.32
C VAL A 460 -35.17 8.80 -4.78
N GLU A 461 -34.17 7.96 -5.06
CA GLU A 461 -33.66 7.68 -6.40
C GLU A 461 -34.78 7.22 -7.36
N GLY A 462 -34.71 7.70 -8.60
CA GLY A 462 -35.69 7.45 -9.65
C GLY A 462 -36.94 8.31 -9.57
N GLN A 463 -37.16 9.06 -8.47
CA GLN A 463 -38.28 9.99 -8.35
C GLN A 463 -37.91 11.38 -8.84
N THR A 464 -38.88 12.06 -9.48
CA THR A 464 -38.72 13.45 -9.94
C THR A 464 -39.34 14.41 -8.94
N TYR A 465 -38.53 15.33 -8.43
CA TYR A 465 -38.92 16.32 -7.44
C TYR A 465 -39.06 17.71 -8.06
N THR A 466 -40.01 18.48 -7.55
CA THR A 466 -40.19 19.87 -7.93
C THR A 466 -39.32 20.76 -7.05
N VAL A 467 -38.46 21.56 -7.66
CA VAL A 467 -37.66 22.59 -6.97
C VAL A 467 -38.15 23.95 -7.42
N ALA A 468 -38.60 24.78 -6.50
CA ALA A 468 -38.91 26.18 -6.77
C ALA A 468 -37.72 27.06 -6.40
N LEU A 469 -37.51 28.13 -7.15
CA LEU A 469 -36.44 29.12 -6.97
C LEU A 469 -37.06 30.50 -6.70
N SER A 470 -36.39 31.33 -5.90
CA SER A 470 -36.92 32.64 -5.49
C SER A 470 -36.98 33.67 -6.62
N ASP A 471 -36.41 33.38 -7.80
CA ASP A 471 -36.58 34.18 -9.02
C ASP A 471 -37.89 33.89 -9.76
N GLY A 472 -38.71 32.97 -9.24
CA GLY A 472 -39.99 32.54 -9.83
C GLY A 472 -39.88 31.30 -10.72
N THR A 473 -38.67 30.77 -10.94
CA THR A 473 -38.46 29.56 -11.74
C THR A 473 -38.86 28.30 -10.96
N THR A 474 -39.38 27.30 -11.66
CA THR A 474 -39.60 25.96 -11.12
C THR A 474 -38.97 24.93 -12.04
N ILE A 475 -38.20 24.01 -11.48
CA ILE A 475 -37.49 22.95 -12.21
C ILE A 475 -37.91 21.57 -11.67
N GLN A 476 -37.91 20.57 -12.56
CA GLN A 476 -38.15 19.17 -12.22
C GLN A 476 -36.81 18.43 -12.24
N VAL A 477 -36.42 17.83 -11.12
CA VAL A 477 -35.11 17.19 -10.96
C VAL A 477 -35.32 15.73 -10.59
N THR A 478 -34.82 14.82 -11.43
CA THR A 478 -34.84 13.40 -11.12
C THR A 478 -33.69 13.07 -10.18
N CYS A 479 -34.04 12.48 -9.04
CA CYS A 479 -33.08 12.04 -8.04
C CYS A 479 -32.31 10.83 -8.58
N THR A 480 -30.99 10.95 -8.73
CA THR A 480 -30.13 9.86 -9.23
C THR A 480 -29.44 9.09 -8.11
N ALA A 481 -29.59 9.54 -6.85
CA ALA A 481 -29.08 8.88 -5.66
C ALA A 481 -29.97 9.23 -4.46
N ASN A 482 -30.36 8.24 -3.65
CA ASN A 482 -31.16 8.51 -2.44
C ASN A 482 -30.50 9.56 -1.54
N GLY A 483 -31.29 10.46 -0.98
CA GLY A 483 -30.83 11.45 -0.01
C GLY A 483 -30.15 12.69 -0.62
N ILE A 484 -29.81 12.69 -1.91
CA ILE A 484 -29.13 13.82 -2.58
C ILE A 484 -29.84 14.15 -3.88
N LEU A 485 -30.29 15.40 -4.01
CA LEU A 485 -30.80 15.93 -5.25
C LEU A 485 -29.73 16.84 -5.89
N ASN A 486 -29.23 16.48 -7.07
CA ASN A 486 -28.32 17.31 -7.84
C ASN A 486 -29.12 18.37 -8.58
N ILE A 487 -29.19 19.57 -8.02
CA ILE A 487 -30.04 20.65 -8.55
C ILE A 487 -29.23 21.49 -9.55
N PRO A 488 -29.66 21.60 -10.82
CA PRO A 488 -28.99 22.44 -11.80
C PRO A 488 -29.33 23.92 -11.57
N PHE A 489 -28.38 24.68 -11.05
CA PHE A 489 -28.50 26.14 -10.90
C PHE A 489 -27.87 26.87 -12.08
N ALA A 490 -28.41 28.02 -12.47
CA ALA A 490 -27.76 28.88 -13.46
C ALA A 490 -26.36 29.27 -12.97
N ALA A 491 -25.34 29.23 -13.85
CA ALA A 491 -23.95 29.36 -13.42
C ALA A 491 -23.59 30.77 -12.87
N ASN A 492 -24.48 31.74 -13.04
CA ASN A 492 -24.42 33.09 -12.47
C ASN A 492 -25.33 33.27 -11.23
N ALA A 493 -25.86 32.20 -10.63
CA ALA A 493 -26.74 32.28 -9.47
C ALA A 493 -26.03 32.96 -8.28
N GLN A 494 -26.69 33.98 -7.73
CA GLN A 494 -26.25 34.73 -6.56
C GLN A 494 -27.43 34.92 -5.61
N ASN A 495 -27.26 34.53 -4.35
CA ASN A 495 -28.28 34.65 -3.30
C ASN A 495 -29.65 34.06 -3.70
N LEU A 496 -29.65 32.98 -4.48
CA LEU A 496 -30.87 32.37 -4.99
C LEU A 496 -31.37 31.35 -3.97
N THR A 497 -32.56 31.58 -3.41
CA THR A 497 -33.18 30.64 -2.47
C THR A 497 -33.91 29.55 -3.23
N PHE A 498 -33.77 28.29 -2.81
CA PHE A 498 -34.51 27.17 -3.36
C PHE A 498 -35.31 26.42 -2.30
N ILE A 499 -36.38 25.75 -2.75
CA ILE A 499 -37.20 24.84 -1.94
C ILE A 499 -37.45 23.57 -2.75
N ILE A 500 -37.12 22.42 -2.17
CA ILE A 500 -37.46 21.10 -2.71
C ILE A 500 -38.81 20.67 -2.13
N TYR A 501 -39.77 20.31 -2.98
CA TYR A 501 -41.07 19.81 -2.57
C TYR A 501 -41.16 18.30 -2.67
N GLY A 502 -41.86 17.67 -1.71
CA GLY A 502 -42.14 16.24 -1.74
C GLY A 502 -43.11 15.85 -2.85
N LEU A 503 -43.18 14.55 -3.16
CA LEU A 503 -44.12 14.03 -4.14
C LEU A 503 -45.55 14.27 -3.64
N GLN A 504 -46.39 14.94 -4.44
CA GLN A 504 -47.81 15.04 -4.13
C GLN A 504 -48.44 13.65 -4.20
N ALA A 505 -49.12 13.23 -3.12
CA ALA A 505 -49.87 11.99 -3.11
C ALA A 505 -50.97 12.04 -4.18
N ASN A 506 -50.88 11.15 -5.16
CA ASN A 506 -51.88 11.02 -6.22
C ASN A 506 -53.22 10.53 -5.60
N PRO A 507 -54.35 11.27 -5.70
CA PRO A 507 -55.56 10.96 -4.94
C PRO A 507 -56.32 9.68 -5.34
N THR A 508 -55.81 8.87 -6.27
CA THR A 508 -56.61 7.86 -6.99
C THR A 508 -56.37 6.40 -6.58
N MET A 509 -55.60 6.12 -5.51
CA MET A 509 -55.33 4.75 -5.04
C MET A 509 -55.97 4.42 -3.68
N MET A 510 -56.99 5.17 -3.26
CA MET A 510 -57.71 4.95 -1.99
C MET A 510 -59.19 4.63 -2.24
N MET A 511 -59.49 3.70 -3.15
CA MET A 511 -60.83 3.09 -3.32
C MET A 511 -60.70 1.62 -3.75
N ALA A 512 -59.96 0.81 -3.01
CA ALA A 512 -59.96 -0.65 -3.20
C ALA A 512 -59.54 -1.34 -1.89
N GLY A 513 -60.37 -1.21 -0.86
CA GLY A 513 -60.13 -1.91 0.40
C GLY A 513 -60.82 -1.24 1.58
N ASP A 514 -62.15 -1.14 1.52
CA ASP A 514 -63.04 -1.17 2.70
C ASP A 514 -64.48 -0.96 2.21
N GLY A 515 -65.14 -2.06 1.89
CA GLY A 515 -66.53 -2.05 1.40
C GLY A 515 -67.24 -3.39 1.46
N ILE A 516 -66.70 -4.38 2.19
CA ILE A 516 -67.36 -5.67 2.44
C ILE A 516 -67.39 -5.92 3.94
N ALA A 517 -68.09 -5.06 4.68
CA ALA A 517 -68.50 -5.30 6.06
C ALA A 517 -69.61 -4.34 6.50
N GLN A 518 -70.62 -4.06 5.66
CA GLN A 518 -71.80 -3.29 6.11
C GLN A 518 -73.02 -3.35 5.15
N PHE A 519 -73.39 -4.52 4.62
CA PHE A 519 -74.70 -4.72 3.96
C PHE A 519 -75.20 -6.17 4.09
N GLN A 520 -75.26 -6.70 5.32
CA GLN A 520 -75.92 -7.98 5.60
C GLN A 520 -76.97 -7.95 6.73
N ASP A 521 -77.41 -6.77 7.17
CA ASP A 521 -78.45 -6.61 8.21
C ASP A 521 -79.60 -5.65 7.83
N ALA A 522 -79.90 -5.51 6.53
CA ALA A 522 -81.01 -4.66 6.05
C ALA A 522 -81.97 -5.34 5.05
N LEU A 523 -82.09 -6.67 5.07
CA LEU A 523 -83.07 -7.39 4.25
C LEU A 523 -83.67 -8.66 4.91
N ALA A 524 -83.91 -8.58 6.23
CA ALA A 524 -84.72 -9.55 6.97
C ALA A 524 -85.79 -8.81 7.78
N GLY A 525 -86.77 -8.25 7.08
CA GLY A 525 -87.92 -7.62 7.72
C GLY A 525 -88.64 -6.70 6.77
N LEU A 526 -89.42 -7.27 5.86
CA LEU A 526 -90.67 -6.74 5.29
C LEU A 526 -91.15 -7.69 4.17
N THR A 527 -91.93 -8.70 4.54
CA THR A 527 -93.07 -9.22 3.77
C THR A 527 -94.30 -9.05 4.67
N PRO A 528 -95.51 -8.79 4.12
CA PRO A 528 -96.16 -9.56 3.06
C PRO A 528 -95.97 -9.00 1.66
#